data_AF-A0A1W9WWG8-F1
#
_entry.id   AF-A0A1W9WWG8-F1
#
_cell.length_a   1.000
_cell.length_b   1.000
_cell.length_c   1.000
_cell.angle_alpha   90.00
_cell.angle_beta   90.00
_cell.angle_gamma   90.00
#
_symmetry.space_group_name_H-M   'P 1'
#
loop_
_entity.id
_entity.type
_entity.pdbx_description
1 polymer ?
#
loop_
_entity_poly.entity_id
_entity_poly.type
_entity_poly.pdbx_seq_one_letter_code
_entity_poly.pdbx_strand_id
1 'polypeptide(L)' 'MLLDQMVCEIPDVRPAVISPQAIELLEAYRGFRHVVRNVYSYNFDPSKTEVLVKNISTTFDGVRNELVIFVNFLTDEKE' A
#
# COMPACT_ATOMS: atom_id res chain seq x y z
N MET A 1 -0.15 -11.38 6.22
CA MET A 1 -1.28 -10.47 5.93
C MET A 1 -1.46 -10.36 4.42
N LEU A 2 -2.57 -9.79 3.91
CA LEU A 2 -2.80 -9.67 2.45
C LEU A 2 -1.65 -8.93 1.73
N LEU A 3 -1.12 -7.86 2.33
CA LEU A 3 -0.02 -7.09 1.75
C LEU A 3 1.20 -7.97 1.44
N ASP A 4 1.58 -8.87 2.34
CA ASP A 4 2.72 -9.77 2.13
C ASP A 4 2.53 -10.66 0.89
N GLN A 5 1.29 -11.10 0.62
CA GLN A 5 0.96 -11.90 -0.56
C GLN A 5 1.00 -11.08 -1.86
N MET A 6 0.77 -9.77 -1.78
CA MET A 6 0.75 -8.89 -2.94
C MET A 6 2.14 -8.61 -3.50
N VAL A 7 3.20 -8.72 -2.70
CA VAL A 7 4.59 -8.60 -3.17
C VAL A 7 5.13 -9.90 -3.78
N CYS A 8 4.53 -11.04 -3.46
CA CYS A 8 4.91 -12.30 -4.08
C CYS A 8 4.45 -12.33 -5.54
N GLU A 9 5.42 -12.44 -6.44
CA GLU A 9 5.23 -12.94 -7.79
C GLU A 9 4.90 -14.43 -7.75
N ILE A 10 4.04 -14.87 -8.67
CA ILE A 10 3.80 -16.27 -8.95
C ILE A 10 4.18 -16.48 -10.42
N PRO A 11 5.36 -17.07 -10.70
CA PRO A 11 5.83 -17.31 -12.05
C PRO A 11 4.74 -17.99 -12.89
N ASP A 12 4.60 -17.55 -14.14
CA ASP A 12 3.63 -18.06 -15.11
C ASP A 12 2.14 -17.87 -14.74
N VAL A 13 1.82 -17.19 -13.64
CA VAL A 13 0.44 -16.96 -13.19
C VAL A 13 0.16 -15.47 -12.96
N ARG A 14 1.03 -14.76 -12.24
CA ARG A 14 0.89 -13.32 -12.04
C ARG A 14 2.19 -12.65 -11.57
N PRO A 15 2.46 -11.41 -12.01
CA PRO A 15 3.48 -10.59 -11.40
C PRO A 15 3.10 -10.18 -9.97
N ALA A 16 4.06 -9.63 -9.23
CA ALA A 16 3.78 -8.94 -7.99
C ALA A 16 2.81 -7.77 -8.24
N VAL A 17 1.82 -7.60 -7.35
CA VAL A 17 0.82 -6.52 -7.46
C VAL A 17 1.41 -5.18 -7.05
N ILE A 18 2.28 -5.20 -6.04
CA ILE A 18 2.94 -4.03 -5.48
C ILE A 18 4.40 -4.36 -5.20
N SER A 19 5.24 -3.32 -5.10
CA SER A 19 6.65 -3.47 -4.77
C SER A 19 6.89 -3.68 -3.26
N PRO A 20 8.05 -4.22 -2.86
CA PRO A 20 8.45 -4.25 -1.44
C PRO A 20 8.42 -2.86 -0.78
N GLN A 21 8.80 -1.82 -1.52
CA GLN A 21 8.79 -0.43 -1.06
C GLN A 21 7.36 0.05 -0.79
N ALA A 22 6.39 -0.34 -1.63
CA ALA A 22 4.99 -0.02 -1.42
C ALA A 22 4.42 -0.67 -0.15
N ILE A 23 4.84 -1.91 0.21
CA ILE A 23 4.47 -2.52 1.49
C ILE A 23 4.97 -1.66 2.66
N GLU A 24 6.24 -1.29 2.66
CA GLU A 24 6.83 -0.53 3.77
C GLU A 24 6.07 0.79 4.02
N LEU A 25 5.70 1.48 2.94
CA LEU A 25 4.87 2.68 3.03
C LEU A 25 3.48 2.36 3.58
N LEU A 26 2.80 1.35 3.02
CA LEU A 26 1.43 0.98 3.40
C LEU A 26 1.30 0.45 4.83
N GLU A 27 2.34 -0.16 5.39
CA GLU A 27 2.39 -0.60 6.79
C GLU A 27 2.17 0.57 7.76
N ALA A 28 2.79 1.73 7.49
CA ALA A 28 2.63 2.92 8.33
C ALA A 28 1.17 3.43 8.32
N TYR A 29 0.52 3.43 7.16
CA TYR A 29 -0.89 3.81 7.04
C TYR A 29 -1.84 2.75 7.63
N ARG A 30 -1.48 1.46 7.58
CA ARG A 30 -2.24 0.39 8.24
C ARG A 30 -2.19 0.53 9.75
N GLY A 31 -1.00 0.84 10.29
CA GLY A 31 -0.81 1.19 11.70
C GLY A 31 -1.65 2.41 12.09
N PHE A 32 -1.58 3.48 11.30
CA PHE A 32 -2.41 4.68 11.53
C PHE A 32 -3.91 4.36 11.52
N ARG A 33 -4.39 3.58 10.54
CA ARG A 33 -5.78 3.12 10.46
C ARG A 33 -6.21 2.35 11.71
N HIS A 34 -5.32 1.53 12.28
CA HIS A 34 -5.59 0.82 13.52
C HIS A 34 -5.71 1.79 14.70
N VAL A 35 -4.80 2.76 14.80
CA VAL A 35 -4.84 3.80 15.85
C VAL A 35 -6.14 4.61 15.76
N VAL A 36 -6.47 5.15 14.58
CA VAL A 36 -7.71 5.94 14.36
C VAL A 36 -8.98 5.15 14.70
N ARG A 37 -9.01 3.85 14.39
CA ARG A 37 -10.20 3.02 14.59
C ARG A 37 -10.38 2.53 16.03
N ASN A 38 -9.29 2.30 16.77
CA ASN A 38 -9.31 1.64 18.08
C ASN A 38 -8.92 2.54 19.26
N VAL A 39 -8.25 3.66 19.01
CA VAL A 39 -7.76 4.56 20.05
C VAL A 39 -8.39 5.92 19.82
N TYR A 40 -9.31 6.30 20.71
CA TYR A 40 -9.83 7.66 20.81
C TYR A 40 -8.65 8.62 20.75
N SER A 41 -8.76 9.67 19.93
CA SER A 41 -7.76 10.61 19.39
C SER A 41 -6.69 11.19 20.33
N TYR A 42 -6.69 10.83 21.61
CA TYR A 42 -5.83 11.31 22.68
C TYR A 42 -4.37 10.81 22.59
N ASN A 43 -4.08 9.75 21.82
CA ASN A 43 -2.74 9.16 21.69
C ASN A 43 -2.12 9.35 20.29
N PHE A 44 -2.60 10.30 19.48
CA PHE A 44 -1.91 10.60 18.22
C PHE A 44 -0.56 11.23 18.52
N ASP A 45 0.49 10.58 18.05
CA ASP A 45 1.81 11.19 17.97
C ASP A 45 1.82 12.18 16.80
N PRO A 46 1.91 13.50 17.05
CA PRO A 46 1.84 14.50 15.99
C PRO A 46 2.98 14.34 14.98
N SER A 47 4.16 13.92 15.44
CA SER A 47 5.33 13.74 14.57
C SER A 47 5.12 12.61 13.56
N LYS A 48 4.55 11.48 14.01
CA LYS A 48 4.21 10.35 13.12
C LYS A 48 3.10 10.72 12.16
N THR A 49 2.11 11.48 12.62
CA THR A 49 0.98 11.91 11.79
C THR A 49 1.44 12.89 10.71
N GLU A 50 2.33 13.83 11.05
CA GLU A 50 2.90 14.77 10.09
C GLU A 50 3.65 14.06 8.95
N VAL A 51 4.43 13.02 9.27
CA VAL A 51 5.12 12.20 8.26
C VAL A 51 4.13 11.53 7.31
N LEU A 52 3.05 10.96 7.83
CA LEU A 52 2.00 10.33 7.01
C LEU A 52 1.30 11.36 6.11
N VAL A 53 1.00 12.55 6.63
CA VAL A 53 0.37 13.62 5.85
C VAL A 53 1.30 14.11 4.74
N LYS A 54 2.59 14.30 5.02
CA LYS A 54 3.58 14.72 4.01
C LYS A 54 3.75 13.70 2.89
N ASN A 55 3.68 12.41 3.22
CA ASN A 55 3.96 11.34 2.28
C ASN A 55 2.70 10.82 1.54
N ILE A 56 1.48 11.26 1.94
CA ILE A 56 0.24 10.65 1.47
C ILE A 56 0.08 10.71 -0.06
N SER A 57 0.39 11.85 -0.68
CA SER A 57 0.26 12.00 -2.14
C SER A 57 1.23 11.07 -2.84
N THR A 58 2.51 11.13 -2.50
CA THR A 58 3.55 10.30 -3.12
C THR A 58 3.30 8.81 -2.92
N THR A 59 2.88 8.39 -1.71
CA THR A 59 2.52 6.99 -1.45
C THR A 59 1.31 6.59 -2.29
N PHE A 60 0.26 7.40 -2.33
CA PHE A 60 -0.95 7.08 -3.08
C PHE A 60 -0.67 6.98 -4.58
N ASP A 61 0.08 7.93 -5.14
CA ASP A 61 0.41 7.95 -6.56
C ASP A 61 1.29 6.75 -6.95
N GLY A 62 2.26 6.38 -6.10
CA GLY A 62 3.10 5.20 -6.30
C GLY A 62 2.29 3.91 -6.30
N VAL A 63 1.48 3.69 -5.26
CA VAL A 63 0.63 2.49 -5.14
C VAL A 63 -0.41 2.44 -6.25
N ARG A 64 -1.01 3.58 -6.61
CA ARG A 64 -1.97 3.67 -7.72
C ARG A 64 -1.33 3.25 -9.03
N ASN A 65 -0.11 3.73 -9.31
CA ASN A 65 0.60 3.37 -10.53
C ASN A 65 0.89 1.87 -10.60
N GLU A 66 1.36 1.26 -9.51
CA GLU A 66 1.58 -0.19 -9.42
C GLU A 66 0.29 -0.99 -9.63
N LEU A 67 -0.83 -0.54 -9.04
CA LEU A 67 -2.13 -1.16 -9.26
C LEU A 67 -2.60 -1.04 -10.72
N VAL A 68 -2.36 0.09 -11.38
CA VAL A 68 -2.70 0.26 -12.80
C VAL A 68 -1.87 -0.69 -13.67
N ILE A 69 -0.57 -0.83 -13.39
CA ILE A 69 0.29 -1.79 -14.09
C ILE A 69 -0.24 -3.22 -13.92
N PHE A 70 -0.61 -3.59 -12.70
CA PHE A 70 -1.17 -4.91 -12.43
C PHE A 70 -2.53 -5.13 -13.11
N VAL A 71 -3.40 -4.11 -13.14
CA VAL A 71 -4.68 -4.18 -13.86
C VAL A 71 -4.45 -4.35 -15.37
N ASN A 72 -3.48 -3.64 -15.95
CA ASN A 72 -3.13 -3.79 -17.35
C ASN A 72 -2.69 -5.22 -17.67
N PHE A 73 -1.85 -5.83 -16.81
CA PHE A 73 -1.53 -7.26 -16.91
C PHE A 73 -2.78 -8.15 -16.98
N LEU A 74 -3.77 -7.91 -16.10
CA LEU A 74 -5.02 -8.70 -16.09
C LEU A 74 -5.91 -8.47 -17.33
N THR A 75 -5.79 -7.32 -17.99
CA THR A 75 -6.57 -7.02 -19.20
C THR A 75 -5.87 -7.47 -20.48
N ASP A 76 -4.54 -7.50 -20.49
CA ASP A 76 -3.74 -7.90 -21.64
C ASP A 76 -3.76 -9.43 -21.84
N GLU A 77 -3.98 -10.23 -20.79
CA GLU A 77 -4.16 -11.70 -20.89
C GLU A 77 -5.51 -12.15 -21.51
N LYS A 78 -6.36 -11.22 -21.98
CA LYS A 78 -7.67 -11.55 -22.58
C LYS A 78 -7.71 -11.64 -24.12
N GLU A 79 -6.57 -11.58 -24.81
CA GLU A 79 -6.45 -11.93 -26.24
C GLU A 79 -5.92 -13.35 -26.45
#